data_AF-A0AA38JVE8-F1
#
_entry.id   AF-A0AA38JVE8-F1
#
_cell.length_a   1.000
_cell.length_b   1.000
_cell.length_c   1.000
_cell.angle_alpha   90.00
_cell.angle_beta   90.00
_cell.angle_gamma   90.00
#
_symmetry.space_group_name_H-M   'P 1'
#
loop_
_entity.id
_entity.type
_entity.pdbx_description
1 polymer ?
#
loop_
_entity_poly.entity_id
_entity_poly.type
_entity_poly.pdbx_seq_one_letter_code
_entity_poly.pdbx_strand_id
1 'polypeptide(L)'
;MAYKWTEPEIWKLINLLKSPQNFKVLYGHASEDNSSGDTKHAVHLRIASALFEESALEKDKGKIASRVKNKITWLENTFKKKVKELKKTGNGVEEYYQISATGPDHDTEDRAKSIWEQIVKEFKYFPDLYRVWCTKPNLVPICATTGVGPNGGEFVLIQQIPDASQMHPSPSHIPSPLHPSSSLNSVHSNTSASSGSSPTLSENAVTPLQNGFQTPAKENAVPASSQRGPRSSAFSSLSFSGNTNKTPSGVPPKPNFEDKMIGLQKNVQMMCNHSSGFVKIGKLKING
;
A
#
# COMPACT_ATOMS: atom_id res chain seq x y z
N MET A 1 -22.94 17.48 7.35
CA MET A 1 -21.65 18.18 7.16
C MET A 1 -20.55 17.14 6.96
N ALA A 2 -19.63 17.36 6.02
CA ALA A 2 -18.49 16.45 5.85
C ALA A 2 -17.55 16.57 7.06
N TYR A 3 -17.05 15.43 7.58
CA TYR A 3 -16.08 15.43 8.66
C TYR A 3 -14.75 16.05 8.18
N LYS A 4 -14.22 17.01 8.94
CA LYS A 4 -12.97 17.69 8.64
C LYS A 4 -11.84 17.01 9.39
N TRP A 5 -10.94 16.36 8.66
CA TRP A 5 -9.73 15.76 9.24
C TRP A 5 -8.79 16.84 9.75
N THR A 6 -8.33 16.69 10.99
CA THR A 6 -7.28 17.55 11.54
C THR A 6 -5.90 17.02 11.15
N GLU A 7 -4.89 17.88 11.19
CA GLU A 7 -3.51 17.47 10.88
C GLU A 7 -2.98 16.37 11.83
N PRO A 8 -3.16 16.45 13.17
CA PRO A 8 -2.77 15.38 14.07
C PRO A 8 -3.43 14.03 13.77
N GLU A 9 -4.71 14.03 13.38
CA GLU A 9 -5.41 12.80 12.98
C GLU A 9 -4.81 12.16 11.72
N ILE A 10 -4.39 12.99 10.75
CA ILE A 10 -3.76 12.48 9.52
C ILE A 10 -2.41 11.85 9.86
N TRP A 11 -1.60 12.50 10.70
CA TRP A 11 -0.34 11.92 11.16
C TRP A 11 -0.53 10.62 11.94
N LYS A 12 -1.51 10.58 12.84
CA LYS A 12 -1.88 9.36 13.58
C LYS A 12 -2.34 8.25 12.63
N LEU A 13 -3.14 8.58 11.60
CA LEU A 13 -3.54 7.64 10.56
C LEU A 13 -2.33 7.08 9.82
N ILE A 14 -1.39 7.92 9.40
CA ILE A 14 -0.15 7.48 8.70
C ILE A 14 0.67 6.53 9.58
N ASN A 15 0.81 6.82 10.87
CA ASN A 15 1.49 5.93 11.81
C ASN A 15 0.77 4.59 11.97
N LEU A 16 -0.56 4.58 11.99
CA LEU A 16 -1.34 3.34 12.01
C LEU A 16 -1.22 2.54 10.70
N LEU A 17 -1.08 3.21 9.55
CA LEU A 17 -0.81 2.56 8.26
C LEU A 17 0.57 1.90 8.21
N LYS A 18 1.56 2.48 8.91
CA LYS A 18 2.93 1.94 9.04
C LYS A 18 3.00 0.66 9.88
N SER A 19 1.98 0.36 10.69
CA SER A 19 1.94 -0.87 11.48
C SER A 19 1.97 -2.10 10.58
N PRO A 20 2.90 -3.05 10.77
CA PRO A 20 3.02 -4.23 9.92
C PRO A 20 1.73 -5.04 9.80
N GLN A 21 0.95 -5.12 10.88
CA GLN A 21 -0.33 -5.85 10.91
C GLN A 21 -1.36 -5.21 9.96
N ASN A 22 -1.47 -3.89 9.97
CA ASN A 22 -2.40 -3.17 9.09
C ASN A 22 -1.87 -3.15 7.65
N PHE A 23 -0.58 -2.90 7.48
CA PHE A 23 0.07 -2.81 6.19
C PHE A 23 -0.04 -4.12 5.39
N LYS A 24 0.22 -5.26 6.05
CA LYS A 24 0.14 -6.60 5.44
C LYS A 24 -1.25 -6.86 4.84
N VAL A 25 -2.32 -6.53 5.58
CA VAL A 25 -3.70 -6.78 5.13
C VAL A 25 -4.16 -5.76 4.08
N LEU A 26 -3.80 -4.48 4.23
CA LEU A 26 -4.24 -3.43 3.31
C LEU A 26 -3.57 -3.54 1.94
N TYR A 27 -2.26 -3.83 1.92
CA TYR A 27 -1.44 -3.77 0.72
C TYR A 27 -0.88 -5.13 0.27
N GLY A 28 -1.20 -6.20 0.99
CA GLY A 28 -0.69 -7.54 0.74
C GLY A 28 0.81 -7.68 1.06
N HIS A 29 1.23 -8.89 1.36
CA HIS A 29 2.60 -9.32 1.09
C HIS A 29 2.52 -10.32 -0.06
N ALA A 30 3.53 -10.36 -0.94
CA ALA A 30 3.60 -11.31 -2.05
C ALA A 30 3.92 -12.75 -1.58
N SER A 31 4.08 -12.97 -0.27
CA SER A 31 4.26 -14.29 0.32
C SER A 31 2.95 -15.08 0.27
N GLU A 32 3.01 -16.34 -0.16
CA GLU A 32 1.86 -17.23 -0.40
C GLU A 32 0.88 -17.40 0.77
N ASP A 33 1.28 -17.05 2.01
CA ASP A 33 0.40 -17.05 3.17
C ASP A 33 -0.50 -15.81 3.26
N ASN A 34 -1.56 -15.83 2.46
CA ASN A 34 -2.63 -14.84 2.43
C ASN A 34 -3.65 -14.96 3.58
N SER A 35 -3.42 -15.82 4.56
CA SER A 35 -4.42 -16.12 5.60
C SER A 35 -4.09 -15.44 6.94
N SER A 36 -4.12 -14.11 6.99
CA SER A 36 -4.32 -13.45 8.29
C SER A 36 -5.76 -13.56 8.78
N GLY A 37 -6.69 -14.07 7.97
CA GLY A 37 -8.14 -14.11 8.25
C GLY A 37 -8.80 -12.72 8.29
N ASP A 38 -8.04 -11.68 8.59
CA ASP A 38 -8.48 -10.29 8.68
C ASP A 38 -8.90 -9.73 7.32
N THR A 39 -10.10 -9.15 7.28
CA THR A 39 -10.58 -8.39 6.12
C THR A 39 -10.04 -6.96 6.15
N LYS A 40 -9.92 -6.31 4.98
CA LYS A 40 -9.58 -4.87 4.93
C LYS A 40 -10.57 -4.01 5.73
N HIS A 41 -11.84 -4.42 5.81
CA HIS A 41 -12.84 -3.73 6.61
C HIS A 41 -12.53 -3.81 8.12
N ALA A 42 -12.10 -4.98 8.62
CA ALA A 42 -11.65 -5.15 9.99
C ALA A 42 -10.47 -4.24 10.32
N VAL A 43 -9.52 -4.07 9.39
CA VAL A 43 -8.41 -3.13 9.57
C VAL A 43 -8.89 -1.67 9.61
N HIS A 44 -9.82 -1.28 8.74
CA HIS A 44 -10.39 0.08 8.82
C HIS A 44 -11.12 0.33 10.14
N LEU A 45 -11.82 -0.68 10.69
CA LEU A 45 -12.44 -0.60 12.01
C LEU A 45 -11.38 -0.48 13.11
N ARG A 46 -10.33 -1.28 13.08
CA ARG A 46 -9.21 -1.22 14.05
C ARG A 46 -8.54 0.16 14.04
N ILE A 47 -8.26 0.70 12.86
CA ILE A 47 -7.70 2.05 12.71
C ILE A 47 -8.69 3.10 13.23
N ALA A 48 -9.98 2.96 12.93
CA ALA A 48 -11.02 3.85 13.45
C ALA A 48 -11.08 3.84 14.98
N SER A 49 -11.02 2.67 15.61
CA SER A 49 -10.94 2.51 17.08
C SER A 49 -9.73 3.19 17.70
N ALA A 50 -8.60 3.21 16.99
CA ALA A 50 -7.41 3.91 17.47
C ALA A 50 -7.48 5.43 17.25
N LEU A 51 -8.21 5.91 16.24
CA LEU A 51 -8.28 7.33 15.87
C LEU A 51 -9.34 8.12 16.65
N PHE A 52 -10.52 7.52 16.82
CA PHE A 52 -11.69 8.20 17.38
C PHE A 52 -12.04 7.61 18.75
N GLU A 53 -12.70 8.42 19.59
CA GLU A 53 -13.21 7.95 20.88
C GLU A 53 -14.22 6.82 20.71
N GLU A 54 -14.23 5.89 21.66
CA GLU A 54 -15.11 4.72 21.68
C GLU A 54 -16.60 5.10 21.61
N SER A 55 -16.97 6.19 22.26
CA SER A 55 -18.33 6.78 22.23
C SER A 55 -18.80 7.17 20.82
N ALA A 56 -17.88 7.55 19.93
CA ALA A 56 -18.21 7.87 18.54
C ALA A 56 -18.42 6.58 17.72
N LEU A 57 -17.69 5.52 18.04
CA LEU A 57 -17.77 4.23 17.36
C LEU A 57 -19.06 3.49 17.67
N GLU A 58 -19.55 3.53 18.90
CA GLU A 58 -20.82 2.90 19.28
C GLU A 58 -22.01 3.38 18.44
N LYS A 59 -22.00 4.67 18.07
CA LYS A 59 -23.07 5.27 17.28
C LYS A 59 -23.09 4.77 15.83
N ASP A 60 -21.93 4.67 15.19
CA ASP A 60 -21.87 4.30 13.76
C ASP A 60 -20.49 3.77 13.29
N LYS A 61 -20.18 2.53 13.69
CA LYS A 61 -18.93 1.84 13.30
C LYS A 61 -18.72 1.82 11.78
N GLY A 62 -19.79 1.55 11.02
CA GLY A 62 -19.74 1.42 9.56
C GLY A 62 -19.38 2.73 8.85
N LYS A 63 -20.02 3.85 9.24
CA LYS A 63 -19.69 5.16 8.67
C LYS A 63 -18.29 5.63 9.03
N ILE A 64 -17.81 5.36 10.25
CA ILE A 64 -16.46 5.74 10.66
C ILE A 64 -15.41 4.93 9.92
N ALA A 65 -15.58 3.61 9.78
CA ALA A 65 -14.68 2.78 8.96
C ALA A 65 -14.63 3.25 7.50
N SER A 66 -15.79 3.61 6.94
CA SER A 66 -15.88 4.18 5.58
C SER A 66 -15.14 5.51 5.46
N ARG A 67 -15.18 6.35 6.50
CA ARG A 67 -14.45 7.61 6.57
C ARG A 67 -12.94 7.40 6.57
N VAL A 68 -12.43 6.45 7.36
CA VAL A 68 -11.01 6.06 7.38
C VAL A 68 -10.59 5.57 6.00
N LYS A 69 -11.33 4.63 5.41
CA LYS A 69 -11.09 4.13 4.05
C LYS A 69 -10.99 5.27 3.04
N ASN A 70 -11.96 6.17 3.01
CA ASN A 70 -11.99 7.29 2.07
C ASN A 70 -10.78 8.22 2.24
N LYS A 71 -10.31 8.43 3.48
CA LYS A 71 -9.12 9.25 3.73
C LYS A 71 -7.85 8.56 3.27
N ILE A 72 -7.71 7.24 3.48
CA ILE A 72 -6.59 6.45 2.95
C ILE A 72 -6.56 6.55 1.42
N THR A 73 -7.71 6.32 0.75
CA THR A 73 -7.81 6.46 -0.71
C THR A 73 -7.44 7.88 -1.19
N TRP A 74 -7.82 8.91 -0.44
CA TRP A 74 -7.41 10.29 -0.76
C TRP A 74 -5.89 10.49 -0.64
N LEU A 75 -5.25 9.94 0.40
CA LEU A 75 -3.79 9.99 0.58
C LEU A 75 -3.08 9.26 -0.56
N GLU A 76 -3.53 8.06 -0.94
CA GLU A 76 -2.97 7.28 -2.04
C GLU A 76 -3.06 8.02 -3.38
N ASN A 77 -4.23 8.60 -3.67
CA ASN A 77 -4.43 9.35 -4.91
C ASN A 77 -3.59 10.63 -4.96
N THR A 78 -3.46 11.33 -3.83
CA THR A 78 -2.63 12.54 -3.74
C THR A 78 -1.15 12.18 -3.88
N PHE A 79 -0.70 11.11 -3.21
CA PHE A 79 0.65 10.59 -3.32
C PHE A 79 1.00 10.19 -4.76
N LYS A 80 0.13 9.44 -5.46
CA LYS A 80 0.34 9.07 -6.86
C LYS A 80 0.51 10.29 -7.77
N LYS A 81 -0.25 11.37 -7.52
CA LYS A 81 -0.08 12.63 -8.26
C LYS A 81 1.30 13.24 -7.99
N LYS A 82 1.74 13.27 -6.73
CA LYS A 82 3.07 13.78 -6.35
C LYS A 82 4.22 12.93 -6.88
N VAL A 83 4.12 11.60 -6.87
CA VAL A 83 5.12 10.72 -7.48
C VAL A 83 5.25 10.97 -9.00
N LYS A 84 4.16 11.31 -9.70
CA LYS A 84 4.23 11.67 -11.12
C LYS A 84 5.00 12.97 -11.39
N GLU A 85 5.09 13.86 -10.40
CA GLU A 85 5.92 15.07 -10.51
C GLU A 85 7.43 14.72 -10.46
N LEU A 86 7.80 13.57 -9.87
CA LEU A 86 9.17 13.01 -9.89
C LEU A 86 9.54 12.33 -11.22
N LYS A 87 8.77 12.56 -12.29
CA LYS A 87 9.13 12.12 -13.64
C LYS A 87 10.17 13.05 -14.25
N LYS A 88 11.18 12.47 -14.86
CA LYS A 88 12.14 13.15 -15.73
C LYS A 88 11.53 13.24 -17.13
N THR A 89 10.98 14.39 -17.48
CA THR A 89 10.58 14.68 -18.86
C THR A 89 11.83 15.02 -19.66
N GLY A 90 12.38 14.05 -20.38
CA GLY A 90 13.50 14.24 -21.30
C GLY A 90 13.52 13.14 -22.37
N ASN A 91 13.71 13.51 -23.64
CA ASN A 91 13.98 12.59 -24.76
C ASN A 91 12.87 11.60 -25.15
N GLY A 92 11.62 11.81 -24.73
CA GLY A 92 10.49 10.95 -25.13
C GLY A 92 10.45 9.61 -24.41
N VAL A 93 11.29 9.39 -23.40
CA VAL A 93 11.23 8.24 -22.49
C VAL A 93 10.79 8.75 -21.12
N GLU A 94 9.73 8.15 -20.56
CA GLU A 94 9.31 8.44 -19.20
C GLU A 94 10.26 7.77 -18.20
N GLU A 95 11.35 8.43 -17.83
CA GLU A 95 12.20 8.02 -16.71
C GLU A 95 11.70 8.65 -15.41
N TYR A 96 11.80 7.95 -14.28
CA TYR A 96 11.61 8.57 -12.96
C TYR A 96 12.97 8.69 -12.27
N TYR A 97 13.11 9.68 -11.41
CA TYR A 97 14.32 9.78 -10.58
C TYR A 97 14.37 8.59 -9.62
N GLN A 98 15.54 7.95 -9.55
CA GLN A 98 15.79 6.92 -8.56
C GLN A 98 16.02 7.61 -7.21
N ILE A 99 15.09 7.38 -6.28
CA ILE A 99 15.14 7.93 -4.94
C ILE A 99 15.02 6.77 -3.96
N SER A 100 15.91 6.72 -2.97
CA SER A 100 15.88 5.72 -1.90
C SER A 100 14.55 5.79 -1.13
N ALA A 101 14.18 4.68 -0.48
CA ALA A 101 13.05 4.64 0.45
C ALA A 101 13.17 5.67 1.60
N THR A 102 14.40 6.09 1.94
CA THR A 102 14.68 7.12 2.94
C THR A 102 14.53 8.55 2.42
N GLY A 103 14.27 8.73 1.13
CA GLY A 103 14.26 10.01 0.43
C GLY A 103 15.57 10.28 -0.32
N PRO A 104 15.72 11.50 -0.87
CA PRO A 104 16.93 11.91 -1.59
C PRO A 104 18.17 11.86 -0.69
N ASP A 105 19.25 11.29 -1.23
CA ASP A 105 20.57 11.22 -0.62
C ASP A 105 21.56 12.16 -1.34
N HIS A 106 22.84 12.07 -0.99
CA HIS A 106 23.89 12.87 -1.62
C HIS A 106 24.05 12.56 -3.11
N ASP A 107 23.82 11.30 -3.51
CA ASP A 107 23.93 10.80 -4.89
C ASP A 107 22.71 11.14 -5.76
N THR A 108 21.60 11.56 -5.15
CA THR A 108 20.39 11.95 -5.87
C THR A 108 20.61 13.24 -6.68
N GLU A 109 20.17 13.25 -7.94
CA GLU A 109 20.28 14.41 -8.84
C GLU A 109 19.67 15.69 -8.23
N ASP A 110 20.34 16.84 -8.35
CA ASP A 110 19.91 18.10 -7.74
C ASP A 110 18.50 18.53 -8.18
N ARG A 111 18.14 18.22 -9.44
CA ARG A 111 16.79 18.45 -9.94
C ARG A 111 15.75 17.61 -9.19
N ALA A 112 16.04 16.35 -8.90
CA ALA A 112 15.16 15.47 -8.13
C ALA A 112 15.02 15.94 -6.68
N LYS A 113 16.12 16.38 -6.05
CA LYS A 113 16.12 17.00 -4.71
C LYS A 113 15.19 18.22 -4.68
N SER A 114 15.31 19.12 -5.67
CA SER A 114 14.47 20.32 -5.76
C SER A 114 12.98 20.00 -5.92
N ILE A 115 12.63 19.04 -6.80
CA ILE A 115 11.23 18.60 -6.98
C ILE A 115 10.71 17.95 -5.68
N TRP A 116 11.53 17.11 -5.03
CA TRP A 116 11.17 16.48 -3.77
C TRP A 116 10.86 17.52 -2.68
N GLU A 117 11.72 18.52 -2.49
CA GLU A 117 11.49 19.61 -1.52
C GLU A 117 10.20 20.38 -1.81
N GLN A 118 9.92 20.67 -3.08
CA GLN A 118 8.66 21.30 -3.48
C GLN A 118 7.45 20.42 -3.12
N ILE A 119 7.51 19.12 -3.39
CA ILE A 119 6.46 18.18 -3.01
C ILE A 119 6.27 18.16 -1.50
N VAL A 120 7.34 18.11 -0.71
CA VAL A 120 7.26 18.11 0.76
C VAL A 120 6.61 19.40 1.28
N LYS A 121 6.92 20.55 0.66
CA LYS A 121 6.29 21.83 0.99
C LYS A 121 4.78 21.82 0.73
N GLU A 122 4.34 21.25 -0.39
CA GLU A 122 2.92 21.19 -0.77
C GLU A 122 2.15 20.06 -0.06
N PHE A 123 2.83 18.95 0.22
CA PHE A 123 2.27 17.73 0.80
C PHE A 123 3.23 17.17 1.85
N LYS A 124 3.23 17.79 3.03
CA LYS A 124 4.10 17.46 4.18
C LYS A 124 4.15 15.98 4.59
N TYR A 125 3.12 15.20 4.25
CA TYR A 125 3.02 13.77 4.55
C TYR A 125 3.83 12.89 3.58
N PHE A 126 4.35 13.49 2.50
CA PHE A 126 4.99 12.77 1.39
C PHE A 126 6.16 11.88 1.83
N PRO A 127 7.15 12.32 2.64
CA PRO A 127 8.30 11.49 2.97
C PRO A 127 7.92 10.21 3.73
N ASP A 128 7.03 10.32 4.72
CA ASP A 128 6.56 9.15 5.49
C ASP A 128 5.75 8.19 4.63
N LEU A 129 4.90 8.71 3.76
CA LEU A 129 4.11 7.89 2.83
C LEU A 129 5.02 7.25 1.77
N TYR A 130 6.03 7.96 1.27
CA TYR A 130 6.98 7.45 0.30
C TYR A 130 7.76 6.26 0.87
N ARG A 131 8.27 6.38 2.09
CA ARG A 131 8.96 5.28 2.78
C ARG A 131 8.11 4.00 2.86
N VAL A 132 6.80 4.15 3.03
CA VAL A 132 5.87 3.02 3.16
C VAL A 132 5.45 2.46 1.80
N TRP A 133 5.23 3.34 0.82
CA TRP A 133 4.65 2.99 -0.47
C TRP A 133 5.66 2.82 -1.62
N CYS A 134 6.93 3.16 -1.43
CA CYS A 134 7.99 2.96 -2.42
C CYS A 134 8.22 1.50 -2.78
N THR A 135 7.88 0.57 -1.87
CA THR A 135 7.95 -0.88 -2.10
C THR A 135 6.77 -1.42 -2.91
N LYS A 136 5.80 -0.58 -3.28
CA LYS A 136 4.58 -0.98 -3.97
C LYS A 136 4.62 -0.50 -5.43
N PRO A 137 4.78 -1.43 -6.39
CA PRO A 137 4.94 -1.06 -7.81
C PRO A 137 3.70 -0.37 -8.40
N ASN A 138 2.52 -0.58 -7.79
CA ASN A 138 1.27 0.08 -8.17
C ASN A 138 1.15 1.53 -7.68
N LEU A 139 2.02 1.97 -6.77
CA LEU A 139 2.04 3.31 -6.17
C LEU A 139 3.24 4.11 -6.64
N VAL A 140 4.41 3.49 -6.66
CA VAL A 140 5.63 4.05 -7.25
C VAL A 140 5.97 3.19 -8.45
N PRO A 141 5.83 3.71 -9.68
CA PRO A 141 6.18 3.00 -10.89
C PRO A 141 7.62 2.49 -10.81
N ILE A 142 7.80 1.20 -11.14
CA ILE A 142 9.14 0.63 -11.20
C ILE A 142 9.88 1.31 -12.36
N CYS A 143 11.04 1.88 -12.05
CA CYS A 143 11.97 2.29 -13.08
C CYS A 143 12.56 1.02 -13.72
N ALA A 144 11.98 0.60 -14.84
CA ALA A 144 12.62 -0.36 -15.72
C ALA A 144 13.35 0.45 -16.79
N THR A 145 14.68 0.39 -16.80
CA THR A 145 15.42 0.84 -17.98
C THR A 145 15.44 -0.31 -18.96
N THR A 146 14.87 -0.08 -20.13
CA THR A 146 15.07 -0.99 -21.26
C THR A 146 16.46 -0.73 -21.80
N GLY A 147 17.43 -1.55 -21.41
CA GLY A 147 18.73 -1.58 -22.06
C GLY A 147 18.57 -2.25 -23.43
N VAL A 148 19.22 -1.72 -24.47
CA VAL A 148 19.32 -2.47 -25.74
C VAL A 148 20.61 -3.29 -25.66
N GLY A 149 20.47 -4.56 -25.29
CA GLY A 149 21.58 -5.50 -25.33
C GLY A 149 21.85 -5.98 -26.77
N PRO A 150 22.98 -6.68 -27.03
CA PRO A 150 23.28 -7.26 -28.34
C PRO A 150 22.20 -8.24 -28.85
N ASN A 151 21.31 -8.71 -27.97
CA ASN A 151 20.20 -9.60 -28.27
C ASN A 151 18.82 -8.90 -28.35
N GLY A 152 18.77 -7.56 -28.32
CA GLY A 152 17.53 -6.78 -28.34
C GLY A 152 17.20 -6.10 -26.99
N GLY A 153 15.96 -5.63 -26.84
CA GLY A 153 15.51 -4.90 -25.65
C GLY A 153 15.46 -5.80 -24.41
N GLU A 154 16.33 -5.54 -23.45
CA GLU A 154 16.38 -6.19 -22.14
C GLU A 154 15.79 -5.26 -21.08
N PHE A 155 14.79 -5.73 -20.34
CA PHE A 155 14.21 -4.99 -19.22
C PHE A 155 15.04 -5.23 -17.96
N VAL A 156 15.91 -4.29 -17.61
CA VAL A 156 16.62 -4.33 -16.33
C VAL A 156 15.76 -3.62 -15.29
N LEU A 157 15.32 -4.37 -14.28
CA LEU A 157 14.65 -3.82 -13.11
C LEU A 157 15.70 -3.08 -12.27
N ILE A 158 15.82 -1.76 -12.41
CA ILE A 158 16.85 -0.99 -11.69
C ILE A 158 16.51 -0.83 -10.22
N GLN A 159 15.25 -0.99 -9.83
CA GLN A 159 14.85 -0.80 -8.44
C GLN A 159 15.54 -1.88 -7.57
N GLN A 160 16.66 -1.50 -6.97
CA GLN A 160 17.38 -2.29 -5.98
C GLN A 160 16.40 -2.55 -4.84
N ILE A 161 15.85 -3.76 -4.81
CA ILE A 161 15.14 -4.25 -3.64
C ILE A 161 16.20 -4.28 -2.54
N PRO A 162 16.05 -3.51 -1.45
CA PRO A 162 16.99 -3.58 -0.34
C PRO A 162 17.04 -5.04 0.08
N ASP A 163 18.21 -5.65 -0.07
CA ASP A 163 18.37 -7.08 0.16
C ASP A 163 18.11 -7.33 1.65
N ALA A 164 16.93 -7.89 1.97
CA ALA A 164 16.52 -8.18 3.35
C ALA A 164 17.47 -9.19 4.04
N SER A 165 18.42 -9.75 3.28
CA SER A 165 19.43 -10.69 3.70
C SER A 165 20.63 -10.04 4.43
N GLN A 166 20.78 -8.72 4.42
CA GLN A 166 21.91 -8.04 5.10
C GLN A 166 21.67 -7.63 6.57
N MET A 167 20.68 -8.23 7.25
CA MET A 167 20.57 -8.15 8.72
C MET A 167 21.03 -9.44 9.43
N HIS A 168 21.76 -10.32 8.74
CA HIS A 168 22.49 -11.36 9.45
C HIS A 168 23.77 -10.74 10.06
N PRO A 169 23.91 -10.69 11.40
CA PRO A 169 25.21 -10.40 11.98
C PRO A 169 26.17 -11.47 11.47
N SER A 170 27.26 -11.04 10.82
CA SER A 170 28.37 -11.93 10.49
C SER A 170 28.66 -12.81 11.71
N PRO A 171 28.64 -14.15 11.56
CA PRO A 171 29.10 -15.01 12.64
C PRO A 171 30.52 -14.58 12.95
N SER A 172 30.70 -14.14 14.19
CA SER A 172 31.99 -13.74 14.73
C SER A 172 32.99 -14.84 14.40
N HIS A 173 34.10 -14.44 13.77
CA HIS A 173 35.29 -15.26 13.60
C HIS A 173 35.59 -15.98 14.92
N ILE A 174 35.30 -17.27 14.98
CA ILE A 174 35.77 -18.15 16.04
C ILE A 174 37.28 -18.31 15.77
N PRO A 175 38.17 -17.87 16.67
CA PRO A 175 39.59 -18.17 16.52
C PRO A 175 39.76 -19.69 16.60
N SER A 176 40.41 -20.26 15.60
CA SER A 176 40.82 -21.67 15.62
C SER A 176 41.78 -21.90 16.80
N PRO A 177 41.53 -22.90 17.66
CA PRO A 177 42.45 -23.23 18.74
C PRO A 177 43.64 -24.01 18.15
N LEU A 178 44.79 -23.36 18.02
CA LEU A 178 46.07 -24.04 17.84
C LEU A 178 46.62 -24.45 19.21
N HIS A 179 47.25 -25.62 19.19
CA HIS A 179 47.65 -26.47 20.31
C HIS A 179 48.46 -25.81 21.46
N PRO A 180 48.41 -26.42 22.66
CA PRO A 180 49.12 -25.95 23.85
C PRO A 180 50.61 -26.35 23.81
N SER A 181 51.49 -25.37 23.97
CA SER A 181 52.86 -25.62 24.43
C SER A 181 52.94 -25.29 25.92
N SER A 182 53.25 -26.32 26.69
CA SER A 182 53.43 -26.31 28.13
C SER A 182 54.57 -25.38 28.53
N SER A 183 54.32 -24.52 29.52
CA SER A 183 55.37 -24.00 30.40
C SER A 183 54.75 -23.74 31.77
N LEU A 184 55.11 -24.62 32.70
CA LEU A 184 54.93 -24.43 34.13
C LEU A 184 55.62 -23.13 34.56
N ASN A 185 54.96 -22.32 35.39
CA ASN A 185 55.55 -21.60 36.51
C ASN A 185 54.47 -21.10 37.48
N SER A 186 54.23 -21.93 38.50
CA SER A 186 54.15 -21.64 39.94
C SER A 186 53.82 -20.22 40.47
N VAL A 187 52.67 -20.14 41.17
CA VAL A 187 52.44 -19.60 42.54
C VAL A 187 52.56 -18.07 42.80
N HIS A 188 51.44 -17.43 43.20
CA HIS A 188 51.16 -16.92 44.58
C HIS A 188 49.80 -16.15 44.66
N SER A 189 48.92 -16.68 45.52
CA SER A 189 47.98 -16.07 46.50
C SER A 189 47.35 -14.67 46.34
N ASN A 190 46.00 -14.62 46.42
CA ASN A 190 45.17 -13.93 47.46
C ASN A 190 43.76 -13.62 46.92
N THR A 191 42.69 -14.27 47.37
CA THR A 191 41.83 -13.98 48.56
C THR A 191 41.11 -12.62 48.50
N SER A 192 39.78 -12.66 48.31
CA SER A 192 38.69 -11.80 48.88
C SER A 192 37.44 -11.95 47.99
N ALA A 193 36.48 -12.84 48.28
CA ALA A 193 35.36 -12.65 49.21
C ALA A 193 34.54 -11.36 48.97
N SER A 194 33.39 -11.47 48.30
CA SER A 194 32.21 -10.65 48.60
C SER A 194 30.93 -11.36 48.15
N SER A 195 30.30 -11.98 49.13
CA SER A 195 28.88 -12.34 49.24
C SER A 195 27.93 -11.18 48.94
N GLY A 196 26.73 -11.48 48.44
CA GLY A 196 25.68 -10.45 48.29
C GLY A 196 24.35 -10.92 47.69
N SER A 197 23.71 -11.90 48.33
CA SER A 197 22.26 -11.92 48.65
C SER A 197 21.20 -11.77 47.54
N SER A 198 20.51 -12.88 47.24
CA SER A 198 19.07 -12.89 46.90
C SER A 198 18.22 -12.47 48.10
N PRO A 199 17.08 -11.81 47.86
CA PRO A 199 15.77 -12.37 48.22
C PRO A 199 14.70 -12.01 47.16
N THR A 200 13.46 -12.49 47.08
CA THR A 200 12.67 -13.52 47.75
C THR A 200 11.36 -13.60 46.96
N LEU A 201 10.83 -14.82 46.83
CA LEU A 201 9.48 -15.13 46.35
C LEU A 201 8.40 -14.44 47.19
N SER A 202 7.41 -13.85 46.53
CA SER A 202 6.10 -13.61 47.15
C SER A 202 5.02 -14.30 46.31
N GLU A 203 4.76 -15.51 46.74
CA GLU A 203 3.59 -16.34 46.48
C GLU A 203 2.42 -15.78 47.31
N ASN A 204 1.32 -15.41 46.65
CA ASN A 204 0.04 -15.18 47.31
C ASN A 204 -1.03 -15.98 46.57
N ALA A 205 -1.40 -17.10 47.17
CA ALA A 205 -2.59 -17.86 46.87
C ALA A 205 -3.75 -17.38 47.77
N VAL A 206 -4.88 -16.98 47.20
CA VAL A 206 -6.22 -17.04 47.83
C VAL A 206 -7.28 -17.30 46.75
N THR A 207 -7.69 -18.57 46.69
CA THR A 207 -9.04 -19.17 46.68
C THR A 207 -10.20 -18.58 45.83
N PRO A 208 -11.10 -19.46 45.32
CA PRO A 208 -11.99 -19.20 44.18
C PRO A 208 -13.42 -18.83 44.61
N LEU A 209 -14.14 -18.14 43.73
CA LEU A 209 -15.59 -18.04 43.81
C LEU A 209 -16.20 -18.54 42.50
N GLN A 210 -16.85 -19.69 42.61
CA GLN A 210 -17.81 -20.24 41.67
C GLN A 210 -18.85 -19.16 41.33
N ASN A 211 -19.09 -18.95 40.04
CA ASN A 211 -20.41 -18.58 39.57
C ASN A 211 -20.71 -19.39 38.31
N GLY A 212 -21.55 -20.40 38.51
CA GLY A 212 -22.12 -21.19 37.44
C GLY A 212 -23.15 -20.36 36.68
N PHE A 213 -22.94 -20.25 35.37
CA PHE A 213 -24.05 -20.05 34.43
C PHE A 213 -24.13 -21.28 33.54
N GLN A 214 -25.13 -22.10 33.85
CA GLN A 214 -25.65 -23.15 32.99
C GLN A 214 -26.12 -22.50 31.69
N THR A 215 -25.57 -22.94 30.56
CA THR A 215 -26.22 -22.77 29.26
C THR A 215 -26.80 -24.13 28.85
N PRO A 216 -28.09 -24.19 28.46
CA PRO A 216 -28.71 -25.45 28.08
C PRO A 216 -28.13 -25.95 26.76
N ALA A 217 -27.66 -27.19 26.79
CA ALA A 217 -27.33 -27.99 25.63
C ALA A 217 -28.55 -28.06 24.70
N LYS A 218 -28.42 -27.46 23.51
CA LYS A 218 -29.32 -27.75 22.40
C LYS A 218 -28.63 -28.76 21.50
N GLU A 219 -28.95 -30.01 21.79
CA GLU A 219 -28.82 -31.17 20.92
C GLU A 219 -29.28 -30.79 19.52
N ASN A 220 -28.36 -30.79 18.55
CA ASN A 220 -28.68 -30.60 17.15
C ASN A 220 -28.23 -31.85 16.40
N ALA A 221 -29.26 -32.58 15.96
CA ALA A 221 -29.19 -33.80 15.21
C ALA A 221 -28.40 -33.62 13.90
N VAL A 222 -27.70 -34.68 13.55
CA VAL A 222 -27.11 -34.95 12.25
C VAL A 222 -28.19 -34.95 11.16
N PRO A 223 -27.92 -34.37 9.98
CA PRO A 223 -28.50 -34.92 8.76
C PRO A 223 -27.41 -35.33 7.76
N ALA A 224 -27.51 -36.61 7.42
CA ALA A 224 -27.22 -37.28 6.15
C ALA A 224 -26.28 -36.57 5.15
N SER A 225 -25.18 -37.26 4.86
CA SER A 225 -24.41 -37.13 3.63
C SER A 225 -25.31 -37.24 2.39
N SER A 226 -25.35 -36.19 1.57
CA SER A 226 -25.77 -36.31 0.17
C SER A 226 -24.58 -35.99 -0.72
N GLN A 227 -24.05 -37.04 -1.35
CA GLN A 227 -23.24 -36.92 -2.54
C GLN A 227 -24.02 -36.11 -3.60
N ARG A 228 -23.45 -35.00 -4.08
CA ARG A 228 -23.83 -34.41 -5.37
C ARG A 228 -22.57 -34.32 -6.22
N GLY A 229 -22.60 -35.06 -7.33
CA GLY A 229 -21.61 -34.99 -8.39
C GLY A 229 -21.58 -33.64 -9.12
N PRO A 230 -20.70 -33.51 -10.12
CA PRO A 230 -20.42 -32.24 -10.79
C PRO A 230 -21.62 -31.80 -11.63
N ARG A 231 -22.17 -30.61 -11.32
CA ARG A 231 -23.19 -29.95 -12.14
C ARG A 231 -22.50 -29.21 -13.29
N SER A 232 -22.78 -29.65 -14.51
CA SER A 232 -22.58 -28.90 -15.75
C SER A 232 -23.37 -27.59 -15.72
N SER A 233 -22.69 -26.46 -15.85
CA SER A 233 -23.30 -25.14 -15.92
C SER A 233 -23.92 -24.90 -17.31
N ALA A 234 -25.24 -25.09 -17.39
CA ALA A 234 -26.05 -24.61 -18.50
C ALA A 234 -26.25 -23.09 -18.36
N PHE A 235 -25.88 -22.38 -19.42
CA PHE A 235 -26.05 -20.95 -19.61
C PHE A 235 -27.53 -20.66 -19.89
N SER A 236 -28.30 -20.25 -18.87
CA SER A 236 -29.70 -19.85 -19.07
C SER A 236 -29.80 -18.36 -19.38
N SER A 237 -30.17 -18.08 -20.63
CA SER A 237 -30.70 -16.82 -21.12
C SER A 237 -31.97 -16.42 -20.37
N LEU A 238 -31.93 -15.28 -19.67
CA LEU A 238 -33.10 -14.65 -19.07
C LEU A 238 -33.91 -13.90 -20.14
N SER A 239 -35.04 -14.48 -20.52
CA SER A 239 -36.13 -13.81 -21.25
C SER A 239 -37.01 -13.04 -20.26
N PHE A 240 -36.99 -11.71 -20.33
CA PHE A 240 -37.94 -10.84 -19.63
C PHE A 240 -39.20 -10.65 -20.49
N SER A 241 -40.29 -11.31 -20.10
CA SER A 241 -41.64 -11.01 -20.59
C SER A 241 -42.25 -9.88 -19.76
N GLY A 242 -42.86 -8.92 -20.47
CA GLY A 242 -43.25 -7.62 -19.96
C GLY A 242 -44.44 -7.60 -19.00
N ASN A 243 -44.50 -6.52 -18.25
CA ASN A 243 -45.74 -6.04 -17.65
C ASN A 243 -45.82 -4.51 -17.82
N THR A 244 -46.88 -4.07 -18.47
CA THR A 244 -47.16 -2.68 -18.82
C THR A 244 -47.74 -1.93 -17.62
N ASN A 245 -47.07 -0.88 -17.16
CA ASN A 245 -47.74 0.22 -16.46
C ASN A 245 -47.01 1.55 -16.72
N LYS A 246 -47.80 2.50 -17.22
CA LYS A 246 -47.41 3.86 -17.63
C LYS A 246 -47.10 4.74 -16.42
N THR A 247 -45.98 5.45 -16.43
CA THR A 247 -45.86 6.84 -15.89
C THR A 247 -44.57 7.49 -16.42
N PRO A 248 -44.55 8.81 -16.69
CA PRO A 248 -43.54 9.47 -17.51
C PRO A 248 -42.40 10.01 -16.66
N SER A 249 -41.16 9.72 -17.02
CA SER A 249 -39.99 10.48 -16.58
C SER A 249 -38.85 10.24 -17.55
N GLY A 250 -38.56 11.27 -18.34
CA GLY A 250 -37.56 11.26 -19.39
C GLY A 250 -36.14 11.15 -18.83
N VAL A 251 -35.65 9.91 -18.74
CA VAL A 251 -34.22 9.65 -18.74
C VAL A 251 -33.87 9.20 -20.16
N PRO A 252 -33.02 9.95 -20.90
CA PRO A 252 -32.63 9.54 -22.23
C PRO A 252 -31.94 8.16 -22.14
N PRO A 253 -32.31 7.21 -23.02
CA PRO A 253 -31.72 5.88 -23.01
C PRO A 253 -30.20 5.99 -23.09
N LYS A 254 -29.51 5.17 -22.28
CA LYS A 254 -28.04 5.12 -22.31
C LYS A 254 -27.61 4.79 -23.75
N PRO A 255 -26.77 5.63 -24.39
CA PRO A 255 -26.32 5.38 -25.74
C PRO A 255 -25.63 4.02 -25.80
N ASN A 256 -26.02 3.22 -26.78
CA ASN A 256 -25.46 1.90 -26.99
C ASN A 256 -23.99 2.04 -27.43
N PHE A 257 -23.27 0.92 -27.46
CA PHE A 257 -21.84 0.93 -27.80
C PHE A 257 -21.57 1.44 -29.23
N GLU A 258 -22.48 1.17 -30.17
CA GLU A 258 -22.36 1.60 -31.56
C GLU A 258 -22.49 3.12 -31.71
N ASP A 259 -23.42 3.75 -30.98
CA ASP A 259 -23.58 5.21 -30.94
C ASP A 259 -22.32 5.90 -30.41
N LYS A 260 -21.61 5.27 -29.46
CA LYS A 260 -20.34 5.78 -28.96
C LYS A 260 -19.21 5.68 -29.99
N MET A 261 -19.18 4.61 -30.79
CA MET A 261 -18.21 4.49 -31.89
C MET A 261 -18.46 5.52 -32.99
N ILE A 262 -19.71 5.74 -33.38
CA ILE A 262 -20.07 6.75 -34.40
C ILE A 262 -19.71 8.16 -33.92
N GLY A 263 -19.91 8.45 -32.61
CA GLY A 263 -19.51 9.72 -32.02
C GLY A 263 -18.00 9.97 -32.05
N LEU A 264 -17.18 8.93 -31.81
CA LEU A 264 -15.73 9.02 -31.86
C LEU A 264 -15.21 9.31 -33.28
N GLN A 265 -15.78 8.66 -34.30
CA GLN A 265 -15.40 8.94 -35.70
C GLN A 265 -15.75 10.36 -36.12
N LYS A 266 -16.93 10.87 -35.75
CA LYS A 266 -17.32 12.26 -36.04
C LYS A 266 -16.39 13.30 -35.38
N ASN A 267 -15.92 13.03 -34.16
CA ASN A 267 -14.99 13.94 -33.48
C ASN A 267 -13.60 13.97 -34.14
N VAL A 268 -13.10 12.84 -34.61
CA VAL A 268 -11.83 12.78 -35.37
C VAL A 268 -11.96 13.58 -36.68
N GLN A 269 -13.08 13.43 -37.40
CA GLN A 269 -13.33 14.17 -38.63
C GLN A 269 -13.38 15.69 -38.43
N MET A 270 -13.98 16.17 -37.33
CA MET A 270 -14.07 17.61 -37.04
C MET A 270 -12.73 18.24 -36.66
N MET A 271 -11.81 17.49 -36.06
CA MET A 271 -10.47 17.99 -35.73
C MET A 271 -9.57 18.12 -36.96
N CYS A 272 -9.72 17.25 -37.97
CA CYS A 272 -8.97 17.37 -39.23
C CYS A 272 -9.37 18.60 -40.05
N ASN A 273 -10.62 19.04 -39.97
CA ASN A 273 -11.09 20.20 -40.75
C ASN A 273 -10.64 21.56 -40.18
N HIS A 274 -10.20 21.63 -38.92
CA HIS A 274 -9.70 22.88 -38.32
C HIS A 274 -8.21 23.14 -38.54
N SER A 275 -7.45 22.19 -39.11
CA SER A 275 -6.01 22.33 -39.32
C SER A 275 -5.62 22.92 -40.70
N SER A 276 -6.58 23.33 -41.53
CA SER A 276 -6.34 23.97 -42.83
C SER A 276 -6.37 25.51 -42.74
N GLY A 277 -5.80 26.06 -41.68
CA GLY A 277 -5.57 27.50 -41.51
C GLY A 277 -4.46 27.98 -42.44
N PHE A 278 -4.87 28.47 -43.61
CA PHE A 278 -4.07 29.13 -44.65
C PHE A 278 -3.08 30.17 -44.06
N VAL A 279 -1.77 29.90 -44.12
CA VAL A 279 -0.73 30.89 -43.82
C VAL A 279 -0.63 31.84 -45.01
N LYS A 280 -1.16 33.06 -44.85
CA LYS A 280 -1.07 34.13 -45.84
C LYS A 280 0.33 34.76 -45.75
N ILE A 281 1.24 34.33 -46.61
CA ILE A 281 2.59 34.90 -46.74
C ILE A 281 2.45 36.31 -47.32
N GLY A 282 2.64 37.33 -46.48
CA GLY A 282 2.72 38.72 -46.89
C GLY A 282 3.98 38.98 -47.71
N LYS A 283 3.81 39.44 -48.96
CA LYS A 283 4.91 39.92 -49.80
C LYS A 283 5.52 41.18 -49.19
N LEU A 284 6.79 41.08 -48.78
CA LEU A 284 7.61 42.21 -48.39
C LEU A 284 8.00 42.99 -49.67
N LYS A 285 7.61 44.27 -49.75
CA LYS A 285 7.95 45.16 -50.87
C LYS A 285 9.18 45.96 -50.47
N ILE A 286 10.32 45.66 -51.10
CA ILE A 286 11.56 46.41 -50.94
C ILE A 286 11.51 47.57 -51.94
N ASN A 287 11.49 48.81 -51.45
CA ASN A 287 11.66 49.99 -52.28
C ASN A 287 13.16 50.30 -52.36
N GLY A 288 13.68 50.41 -53.59
CA GLY A 288 14.96 51.03 -53.89
C GLY A 288 14.82 52.54 -54.07
#